data_AF-A0A969AVW1-F1
#
_entry.id   AF-A0A969AVW1-F1
#
_cell.length_a   1.000
_cell.length_b   1.000
_cell.length_c   1.000
_cell.angle_alpha   90.00
_cell.angle_beta   90.00
_cell.angle_gamma   90.00
#
_symmetry.space_group_name_H-M   'P 1'
#
loop_
_entity.id
_entity.type
_entity.pdbx_description
1 polymer ?
#
loop_
_entity_poly.entity_id
_entity_poly.type
_entity_poly.pdbx_seq_one_letter_code
_entity_poly.pdbx_strand_id
1 'polypeptide(L)'
;MEIKITTTQILKVLQVLSWIIFIGLCIEAGGIAVNTAITLFIHPHGAKNFWEGSDYLSKLYAFDHGYFLVITLIMTVVAVLKAMLFYLIVRLFADKKLNISQPFSRCLRKFILNLSYFSLGVGFMAHLGYKYALWLSQHGLEKADLQALRLGGADVWIFLAVILLVIAQLVKRGIEIQNENDLTI
;
A
#
# COMPACT_ATOMS: atom_id res chain seq x y z
N MET A 1 2.02 30.38 -26.91
CA MET A 1 3.12 30.19 -25.95
C MET A 1 3.12 28.72 -25.59
N GLU A 2 4.04 27.93 -26.15
CA GLU A 2 4.14 26.50 -25.78
C GLU A 2 4.74 26.39 -24.39
N ILE A 3 3.96 25.87 -23.43
CA ILE A 3 4.48 25.57 -22.10
C ILE A 3 5.32 24.29 -22.24
N LYS A 4 6.63 24.44 -22.44
CA LYS A 4 7.58 23.31 -22.40
C LYS A 4 7.80 22.89 -20.94
N ILE A 5 7.04 21.90 -20.50
CA ILE A 5 7.27 21.25 -19.21
C ILE A 5 8.54 20.40 -19.32
N THR A 6 9.50 20.64 -18.44
CA THR A 6 10.75 19.85 -18.39
C THR A 6 10.53 18.57 -17.56
N THR A 7 11.20 17.48 -17.93
CA THR A 7 11.14 16.19 -17.18
C THR A 7 11.50 16.38 -15.70
N THR A 8 12.42 17.29 -15.40
CA THR A 8 12.81 17.69 -14.04
C THR A 8 11.66 18.34 -13.26
N GLN A 9 10.81 19.13 -13.89
CA GLN A 9 9.62 19.70 -13.24
C GLN A 9 8.59 18.61 -12.94
N ILE A 10 8.35 17.69 -13.88
CA ILE A 10 7.41 16.57 -13.69
C ILE A 10 7.84 15.71 -12.50
N LEU A 11 9.13 15.35 -12.42
CA LEU A 11 9.66 14.54 -11.33
C LEU A 11 9.55 15.23 -9.97
N LYS A 12 9.75 16.56 -9.91
CA LYS A 12 9.56 17.34 -8.67
C LYS A 12 8.09 17.32 -8.21
N VAL A 13 7.15 17.47 -9.12
CA VAL A 13 5.71 17.41 -8.81
C VAL A 13 5.35 16.02 -8.29
N LEU A 14 5.77 14.96 -8.97
CA LEU A 14 5.56 13.57 -8.52
C LEU A 14 6.18 13.30 -7.14
N GLN A 15 7.35 13.86 -6.86
CA GLN A 15 8.01 13.73 -5.57
C GLN A 15 7.16 14.35 -4.45
N VAL A 16 6.67 15.58 -4.63
CA VAL A 16 5.82 16.27 -3.64
C VAL A 16 4.52 15.51 -3.41
N LEU A 17 3.86 15.06 -4.49
CA LEU A 17 2.66 14.24 -4.38
C LEU A 17 2.91 12.93 -3.61
N SER A 18 4.04 12.27 -3.89
CA SER A 18 4.42 11.04 -3.20
C SER A 18 4.64 11.26 -1.70
N TRP A 19 5.21 12.40 -1.29
CA TRP A 19 5.37 12.76 0.12
C TRP A 19 4.03 12.96 0.82
N ILE A 20 3.11 13.69 0.19
CA ILE A 20 1.77 13.94 0.74
C ILE A 20 1.04 12.63 0.98
N ILE A 21 1.04 11.73 -0.01
CA ILE A 21 0.37 10.42 0.10
C ILE A 21 1.04 9.56 1.17
N PHE A 22 2.37 9.53 1.22
CA PHE A 22 3.11 8.77 2.22
C PHE A 22 2.77 9.21 3.66
N ILE A 23 2.73 10.52 3.91
CA ILE A 23 2.37 11.06 5.23
C ILE A 23 0.94 10.66 5.60
N GLY A 24 -0.01 10.79 4.67
CA GLY A 24 -1.40 10.35 4.89
C GLY A 24 -1.52 8.88 5.26
N LEU A 25 -0.80 8.00 4.56
CA LEU A 25 -0.79 6.56 4.85
C LEU A 25 -0.13 6.22 6.19
N CYS A 26 0.91 6.96 6.60
CA CYS A 26 1.51 6.80 7.92
C CYS A 26 0.55 7.20 9.05
N ILE A 27 -0.22 8.27 8.85
CA ILE A 27 -1.26 8.69 9.81
C ILE A 27 -2.37 7.63 9.87
N GLU A 28 -2.81 7.08 8.74
CA GLU A 28 -3.81 6.01 8.70
C GLU A 28 -3.32 4.75 9.44
N ALA A 29 -2.11 4.28 9.13
CA ALA A 29 -1.52 3.11 9.76
C ALA A 29 -1.31 3.30 11.27
N GLY A 30 -0.77 4.45 11.68
CA GLY A 30 -0.60 4.81 13.09
C GLY A 30 -1.93 4.93 13.83
N GLY A 31 -2.94 5.55 13.19
CA GLY A 31 -4.28 5.68 13.74
C GLY A 31 -4.93 4.33 14.01
N ILE A 32 -4.91 3.42 13.03
CA ILE A 32 -5.45 2.05 13.20
C ILE A 32 -4.68 1.31 14.30
N ALA A 33 -3.35 1.33 14.29
CA ALA A 33 -2.54 0.60 15.26
C ALA A 33 -2.73 1.10 16.70
N VAL A 34 -2.69 2.42 16.90
CA VAL A 34 -2.84 3.04 18.23
C VAL A 34 -4.27 2.86 18.74
N ASN A 35 -5.29 3.06 17.90
CA ASN A 35 -6.68 2.85 18.31
C ASN A 35 -6.96 1.38 18.67
N THR A 36 -6.35 0.44 17.94
CA THR A 36 -6.43 -0.99 18.26
C THR A 36 -5.81 -1.27 19.63
N ALA A 37 -4.61 -0.73 19.90
CA ALA A 37 -3.94 -0.91 21.18
C ALA A 37 -4.73 -0.27 22.35
N ILE A 38 -5.25 0.94 22.18
CA ILE A 38 -6.08 1.61 23.21
C ILE A 38 -7.34 0.78 23.49
N THR A 39 -8.01 0.28 22.45
CA THR A 39 -9.25 -0.49 22.59
C THR A 39 -9.04 -1.80 23.34
N LEU A 40 -7.92 -2.49 23.07
CA LEU A 40 -7.61 -3.78 23.69
C LEU A 40 -7.04 -3.68 25.11
N PHE A 41 -6.21 -2.67 25.40
CA PHE A 41 -5.43 -2.62 26.64
C PHE A 41 -5.85 -1.55 27.64
N ILE A 42 -6.56 -0.49 27.22
CA ILE A 42 -6.80 0.68 28.07
C ILE A 42 -8.29 0.96 28.26
N HIS A 43 -9.05 1.11 27.17
CA HIS A 43 -10.48 1.48 27.23
C HIS A 43 -11.33 0.74 26.19
N PRO A 44 -12.34 -0.06 26.63
CA PRO A 44 -13.28 -0.76 25.74
C PRO A 44 -14.04 0.15 24.76
N HIS A 45 -14.16 1.45 25.06
CA HIS A 45 -14.83 2.44 24.21
C HIS A 45 -13.95 2.99 23.08
N GLY A 46 -12.68 2.56 22.97
CA GLY A 46 -11.75 2.99 21.93
C GLY A 46 -12.17 2.62 20.50
N ALA A 47 -13.07 1.65 20.33
CA ALA A 47 -13.60 1.23 19.02
C ALA A 47 -14.32 2.36 18.27
N LYS A 48 -14.78 3.41 18.97
CA LYS A 48 -15.39 4.61 18.35
C LYS A 48 -14.38 5.48 17.60
N ASN A 49 -13.09 5.32 17.85
CA ASN A 49 -12.05 6.18 17.27
C ASN A 49 -11.64 5.77 15.84
N PHE A 50 -12.21 4.70 15.28
CA PHE A 50 -11.86 4.17 13.95
C PHE A 50 -12.50 4.92 12.77
N TRP A 51 -12.83 6.20 12.92
CA TRP A 51 -13.44 7.06 11.89
C TRP A 51 -14.64 6.37 11.19
N GLU A 52 -14.48 5.99 9.91
CA GLU A 52 -15.52 5.40 9.06
C GLU A 52 -15.93 3.98 9.51
N GLY A 53 -15.02 3.20 10.10
CA GLY A 53 -15.30 1.82 10.54
C GLY A 53 -15.83 1.69 11.96
N SER A 54 -16.06 2.82 12.66
CA SER A 54 -16.29 2.87 14.11
C SER A 54 -17.54 2.12 14.59
N ASP A 55 -18.68 2.25 13.90
CA ASP A 55 -19.93 1.57 14.28
C ASP A 55 -19.80 0.05 14.20
N TYR A 56 -19.31 -0.44 13.06
CA TYR A 56 -19.08 -1.86 12.83
C TYR A 56 -18.07 -2.45 13.82
N LEU A 57 -16.93 -1.79 14.02
CA LEU A 57 -15.88 -2.26 14.93
C LEU A 57 -16.33 -2.22 16.40
N SER A 58 -17.17 -1.26 16.79
CA SER A 58 -17.74 -1.20 18.14
C SER A 58 -18.71 -2.36 18.40
N LYS A 59 -19.58 -2.67 17.43
CA LYS A 59 -20.47 -3.85 17.50
C LYS A 59 -19.68 -5.16 17.52
N LEU A 60 -18.64 -5.26 16.68
CA LEU A 60 -17.78 -6.44 16.63
C LEU A 60 -17.04 -6.65 17.94
N TYR A 61 -16.52 -5.58 18.55
CA TYR A 61 -15.85 -5.64 19.85
C TYR A 61 -16.79 -6.09 20.97
N ALA A 62 -18.06 -5.66 20.94
CA ALA A 62 -19.08 -6.10 21.89
C ALA A 62 -19.51 -7.57 21.67
N PHE A 63 -19.41 -8.06 20.44
CA PHE A 63 -19.72 -9.44 20.09
C PHE A 63 -18.61 -10.40 20.50
N ASP A 64 -17.37 -10.13 20.08
CA ASP A 64 -16.20 -10.94 20.43
C ASP A 64 -14.88 -10.15 20.28
N HIS A 65 -14.10 -10.11 21.36
CA HIS A 65 -12.83 -9.39 21.40
C HIS A 65 -11.74 -10.01 20.49
N GLY A 66 -11.76 -11.34 20.31
CA GLY A 66 -10.85 -12.06 19.43
C GLY A 66 -11.13 -11.73 17.97
N TYR A 67 -12.40 -11.70 17.57
CA TYR A 67 -12.76 -11.34 16.19
C TYR A 67 -12.38 -9.90 15.85
N PHE A 68 -12.56 -8.98 16.80
CA PHE A 68 -12.08 -7.61 16.69
C PHE A 68 -10.56 -7.53 16.52
N LEU A 69 -9.79 -8.28 17.33
CA LEU A 69 -8.33 -8.29 17.24
C LEU A 69 -7.85 -8.78 15.86
N VAL A 70 -8.46 -9.84 15.33
CA VAL A 70 -8.07 -10.40 14.03
C VAL A 70 -8.32 -9.40 12.89
N ILE A 71 -9.51 -8.79 12.82
CA ILE A 71 -9.81 -7.85 11.73
C ILE A 71 -8.92 -6.60 11.81
N THR A 72 -8.71 -6.06 13.01
CA THR A 72 -7.91 -4.84 13.21
C THR A 72 -6.42 -5.10 12.97
N LEU A 73 -5.92 -6.31 13.27
CA LEU A 73 -4.59 -6.73 12.90
C LEU A 73 -4.42 -6.78 11.36
N ILE A 74 -5.38 -7.38 10.64
CA ILE A 74 -5.35 -7.40 9.17
C ILE A 74 -5.37 -5.97 8.61
N MET A 75 -6.25 -5.10 9.11
CA MET A 75 -6.30 -3.68 8.73
C MET A 75 -4.95 -2.98 8.93
N THR A 76 -4.31 -3.21 10.08
CA THR A 76 -3.01 -2.62 10.42
C THR A 76 -1.93 -3.10 9.46
N VAL A 77 -1.87 -4.40 9.16
CA VAL A 77 -0.91 -4.97 8.21
C VAL A 77 -1.11 -4.38 6.81
N VAL A 78 -2.36 -4.28 6.34
CA VAL A 78 -2.69 -3.66 5.04
C VAL A 78 -2.22 -2.20 4.99
N ALA A 79 -2.52 -1.40 6.02
CA ALA A 79 -2.14 0.00 6.08
C ALA A 79 -0.61 0.18 6.11
N VAL A 80 0.10 -0.63 6.90
CA VAL A 80 1.56 -0.63 6.97
C VAL A 80 2.19 -1.03 5.63
N LEU A 81 1.68 -2.07 4.96
CA LEU A 81 2.19 -2.46 3.64
C LEU A 81 2.01 -1.34 2.59
N LYS A 82 0.87 -0.65 2.59
CA LYS A 82 0.64 0.54 1.75
C LYS A 82 1.65 1.65 2.07
N ALA A 83 1.87 1.94 3.35
CA ALA A 83 2.85 2.94 3.77
C ALA A 83 4.28 2.56 3.36
N MET A 84 4.69 1.29 3.50
CA MET A 84 5.99 0.80 3.03
C MET A 84 6.17 0.95 1.52
N LEU A 85 5.11 0.68 0.74
CA LEU A 85 5.13 0.85 -0.72
C LEU A 85 5.42 2.32 -1.08
N PHE A 86 4.72 3.27 -0.46
CA PHE A 86 4.96 4.69 -0.71
C PHE A 86 6.30 5.19 -0.14
N TYR A 87 6.77 4.61 0.97
CA TYR A 87 8.12 4.87 1.46
C TYR A 87 9.18 4.51 0.41
N LEU A 88 9.04 3.39 -0.29
CA LEU A 88 9.95 3.02 -1.37
C LEU A 88 9.94 4.07 -2.49
N ILE A 89 8.77 4.56 -2.88
CA ILE A 89 8.63 5.61 -3.91
C ILE A 89 9.32 6.90 -3.45
N VAL A 90 9.04 7.36 -2.23
CA VAL A 90 9.67 8.55 -1.64
C VAL A 90 11.19 8.40 -1.58
N ARG A 91 11.67 7.23 -1.14
CA ARG A 91 13.10 6.92 -1.07
C ARG A 91 13.77 6.93 -2.44
N LEU A 92 13.09 6.46 -3.48
CA LEU A 92 13.62 6.51 -4.85
C LEU A 92 13.93 7.95 -5.28
N PHE A 93 13.02 8.90 -4.99
CA PHE A 93 13.22 10.31 -5.29
C PHE A 93 14.30 10.95 -4.39
N ALA A 94 14.32 10.59 -3.10
CA ALA A 94 15.29 11.13 -2.14
C ALA A 94 16.73 10.71 -2.46
N ASP A 95 16.95 9.44 -2.82
CA ASP A 95 18.28 8.90 -3.09
C ASP A 95 18.88 9.42 -4.43
N LYS A 96 18.13 10.18 -5.24
CA LYS A 96 18.48 10.62 -6.61
C LYS A 96 19.00 9.50 -7.52
N LYS A 97 18.66 8.24 -7.21
CA LYS A 97 19.11 7.04 -7.94
C LYS A 97 18.50 6.89 -9.33
N LEU A 98 17.53 7.73 -9.67
CA LEU A 98 17.01 7.87 -11.03
C LEU A 98 18.01 8.68 -11.87
N ASN A 99 19.06 8.02 -12.35
CA ASN A 99 19.90 8.60 -13.38
C ASN A 99 19.15 8.55 -14.71
N ILE A 100 18.60 9.69 -15.14
CA ILE A 100 17.86 9.81 -16.42
C ILE A 100 18.77 9.47 -17.61
N SER A 101 20.09 9.64 -17.48
CA SER A 101 21.07 9.30 -18.51
C SER A 101 21.22 7.79 -18.72
N GLN A 102 20.90 6.98 -17.70
CA GLN A 102 20.89 5.51 -17.79
C GLN A 102 19.57 4.96 -17.21
N PRO A 103 18.47 5.03 -17.99
CA PRO A 103 17.14 4.73 -17.49
C PRO A 103 16.96 3.26 -17.13
N PHE A 104 17.66 2.34 -17.80
CA PHE A 104 17.58 0.90 -17.53
C PHE A 104 18.72 0.45 -16.62
N SER A 105 18.46 0.45 -15.30
CA SER A 105 19.43 0.01 -14.29
C SER A 105 18.94 -1.16 -13.47
N ARG A 106 19.86 -1.97 -12.94
CA ARG A 106 19.54 -3.04 -11.98
C ARG A 106 18.83 -2.49 -10.74
N CYS A 107 19.14 -1.25 -10.34
CA CYS A 107 18.47 -0.55 -9.24
C CYS A 107 16.99 -0.31 -9.55
N LEU A 108 16.67 0.23 -10.73
CA LEU A 108 15.28 0.44 -11.15
C LEU A 108 14.50 -0.87 -11.21
N ARG A 109 15.09 -1.92 -11.78
CA ARG A 109 14.45 -3.25 -11.82
C ARG A 109 14.12 -3.76 -10.42
N LYS A 110 15.07 -3.69 -9.48
CA LYS A 110 14.87 -4.13 -8.10
C LYS A 110 13.79 -3.29 -7.39
N PHE A 111 13.77 -1.99 -7.64
CA PHE A 111 12.73 -1.09 -7.14
C PHE A 111 11.33 -1.51 -7.62
N ILE A 112 11.15 -1.73 -8.93
CA ILE A 112 9.86 -2.13 -9.51
C ILE A 112 9.43 -3.51 -8.98
N LEU A 113 10.36 -4.47 -8.85
CA LEU A 113 10.06 -5.78 -8.26
C LEU A 113 9.59 -5.66 -6.81
N ASN A 114 10.26 -4.84 -6.00
CA ASN A 114 9.82 -4.59 -4.63
C ASN A 114 8.42 -3.98 -4.60
N LEU A 115 8.13 -2.97 -5.42
CA LEU A 115 6.78 -2.39 -5.51
C LEU A 115 5.74 -3.44 -5.88
N SER A 116 6.07 -4.34 -6.82
CA SER A 116 5.19 -5.44 -7.20
C SER A 116 4.91 -6.37 -6.02
N TYR A 117 5.94 -6.81 -5.30
CA TYR A 117 5.77 -7.71 -4.15
C TYR A 117 4.97 -7.06 -3.02
N PHE A 118 5.20 -5.78 -2.73
CA PHE A 118 4.39 -5.04 -1.77
C PHE A 118 2.93 -4.90 -2.23
N SER A 119 2.70 -4.58 -3.51
CA SER A 119 1.35 -4.50 -4.09
C SER A 119 0.60 -5.83 -3.97
N LEU A 120 1.30 -6.94 -4.25
CA LEU A 120 0.75 -8.28 -4.13
C LEU A 120 0.42 -8.60 -2.66
N GLY A 121 1.31 -8.24 -1.73
CA GLY A 121 1.08 -8.40 -0.29
C GLY A 121 -0.14 -7.62 0.20
N VAL A 122 -0.31 -6.36 -0.24
CA VAL A 122 -1.48 -5.54 0.07
C VAL A 122 -2.75 -6.22 -0.44
N GLY A 123 -2.76 -6.63 -1.71
CA GLY A 123 -3.92 -7.28 -2.33
C GLY A 123 -4.29 -8.60 -1.66
N PHE A 124 -3.30 -9.42 -1.31
CA PHE A 124 -3.52 -10.67 -0.60
C PHE A 124 -4.10 -10.44 0.80
N MET A 125 -3.52 -9.53 1.58
CA MET A 125 -4.02 -9.21 2.93
C MET A 125 -5.40 -8.58 2.92
N ALA A 126 -5.68 -7.70 1.94
CA ALA A 126 -7.02 -7.15 1.73
C ALA A 126 -8.04 -8.24 1.38
N HIS A 127 -7.67 -9.20 0.53
CA HIS A 127 -8.54 -10.34 0.20
C HIS A 127 -8.81 -11.25 1.42
N LEU A 128 -7.80 -11.49 2.27
CA LEU A 128 -7.98 -12.20 3.54
C LEU A 128 -8.96 -11.47 4.46
N GLY A 129 -8.80 -10.15 4.60
CA GLY A 129 -9.72 -9.31 5.37
C GLY A 129 -11.16 -9.37 4.85
N TYR A 130 -11.34 -9.35 3.52
CA TYR A 130 -12.64 -9.54 2.89
C TYR A 130 -13.27 -10.89 3.21
N LYS A 131 -12.52 -11.99 3.03
CA LYS A 131 -13.00 -13.34 3.34
C LYS A 131 -13.38 -13.48 4.82
N TYR A 132 -12.59 -12.88 5.69
CA TYR A 132 -12.84 -12.89 7.12
C TYR A 132 -14.11 -12.10 7.49
N ALA A 133 -14.29 -10.91 6.91
CA ALA A 133 -15.51 -10.11 7.08
C ALA A 133 -16.77 -10.83 6.56
N LEU A 134 -16.65 -11.54 5.42
CA LEU A 134 -17.74 -12.35 4.89
C LEU A 134 -18.11 -13.50 5.83
N TRP A 135 -17.10 -14.18 6.36
CA TRP A 135 -17.30 -15.26 7.34
C TRP A 135 -17.96 -14.76 8.62
N LEU A 136 -17.57 -13.59 9.13
CA LEU A 136 -18.22 -12.95 10.28
C LEU A 136 -19.70 -12.64 10.01
N SER A 137 -20.02 -12.16 8.81
CA SER A 137 -21.41 -11.88 8.45
C SER A 137 -22.28 -13.14 8.41
N GLN A 138 -21.71 -14.30 8.03
CA GLN A 138 -22.40 -15.59 8.11
C GLN A 138 -22.64 -16.06 9.55
N HIS A 139 -21.92 -15.52 10.54
CA HIS A 139 -22.05 -15.84 11.96
C HIS A 139 -22.98 -14.87 12.71
N GLY A 140 -23.78 -14.08 11.99
CA GLY A 140 -24.82 -13.22 12.58
C GLY A 140 -24.43 -11.76 12.79
N LEU A 141 -23.23 -11.34 12.36
CA LEU A 141 -22.85 -9.93 12.30
C LEU A 141 -23.40 -9.26 11.03
N GLU A 142 -23.66 -7.95 11.12
CA GLU A 142 -24.03 -7.14 9.96
C GLU A 142 -22.93 -7.21 8.88
N LYS A 143 -23.33 -7.02 7.62
CA LYS A 143 -22.37 -7.04 6.52
C LYS A 143 -21.40 -5.85 6.65
N ALA A 144 -20.11 -6.15 6.80
CA ALA A 144 -19.09 -5.12 6.91
C ALA A 144 -18.95 -4.31 5.61
N ASP A 145 -18.79 -2.99 5.75
CA ASP A 145 -18.33 -2.14 4.66
C ASP A 145 -16.80 -2.21 4.57
N LEU A 146 -16.30 -2.86 3.51
CA LEU A 146 -14.87 -3.05 3.26
C LEU A 146 -14.15 -1.74 2.96
N GLN A 147 -14.85 -0.74 2.42
CA GLN A 147 -14.27 0.57 2.16
C GLN A 147 -14.06 1.32 3.46
N ALA A 148 -15.05 1.32 4.35
CA ALA A 148 -14.95 1.87 5.70
C ALA A 148 -13.86 1.19 6.54
N LEU A 149 -13.63 -0.11 6.33
CA LEU A 149 -12.53 -0.86 6.97
C LEU A 149 -11.17 -0.70 6.28
N ARG A 150 -11.06 0.09 5.20
CA ARG A 150 -9.82 0.27 4.43
C ARG A 150 -9.25 -1.02 3.81
N LEU A 151 -10.08 -2.05 3.69
CA LEU A 151 -9.76 -3.38 3.13
C LEU A 151 -10.24 -3.55 1.67
N GLY A 152 -10.89 -2.53 1.10
CA GLY A 152 -11.30 -2.54 -0.31
C GLY A 152 -10.13 -2.53 -1.31
N GLY A 153 -10.41 -3.00 -2.54
CA GLY A 153 -9.50 -2.90 -3.69
C GLY A 153 -8.45 -4.01 -3.81
N ALA A 154 -8.67 -5.17 -3.20
CA ALA A 154 -7.74 -6.31 -3.26
C ALA A 154 -7.39 -6.72 -4.70
N ASP A 155 -8.38 -6.76 -5.58
CA ASP A 155 -8.30 -7.00 -7.02
C ASP A 155 -7.41 -5.97 -7.72
N VAL A 156 -7.59 -4.69 -7.42
CA VAL A 156 -6.79 -3.58 -7.99
C VAL A 156 -5.32 -3.72 -7.61
N TRP A 157 -5.03 -4.05 -6.35
CA TRP A 157 -3.65 -4.23 -5.86
C TRP A 157 -2.97 -5.46 -6.47
N ILE A 158 -3.69 -6.57 -6.62
CA ILE A 158 -3.18 -7.77 -7.30
C ILE A 158 -2.90 -7.45 -8.77
N PHE A 159 -3.82 -6.77 -9.45
CA PHE A 159 -3.65 -6.38 -10.85
C PHE A 159 -2.45 -5.44 -11.03
N LEU A 160 -2.27 -4.46 -10.14
CA LEU A 160 -1.10 -3.59 -10.11
C LEU A 160 0.20 -4.40 -9.95
N ALA A 161 0.21 -5.40 -9.07
CA ALA A 161 1.37 -6.26 -8.88
C ALA A 161 1.77 -6.98 -10.17
N VAL A 162 0.79 -7.55 -10.89
CA VAL A 162 1.00 -8.24 -12.17
C VAL A 162 1.57 -7.28 -13.22
N ILE A 163 0.99 -6.07 -13.36
CA ILE A 163 1.50 -5.05 -14.28
C ILE A 163 2.96 -4.69 -13.94
N LEU A 164 3.26 -4.47 -12.67
CA LEU A 164 4.61 -4.14 -12.24
C LEU A 164 5.61 -5.28 -12.50
N LEU A 165 5.20 -6.55 -12.40
CA LEU A 165 6.04 -7.70 -12.80
C LEU A 165 6.35 -7.65 -14.29
N VAL A 166 5.34 -7.40 -15.14
CA VAL A 166 5.54 -7.27 -16.59
C VAL A 166 6.53 -6.15 -16.89
N ILE A 167 6.36 -4.97 -16.28
CA ILE A 167 7.28 -3.84 -16.44
C ILE A 167 8.70 -4.22 -15.97
N ALA A 168 8.84 -4.94 -14.86
CA ALA A 168 10.14 -5.39 -14.39
C ALA A 168 10.85 -6.35 -15.38
N GLN A 169 10.11 -7.16 -16.12
CA GLN A 169 10.67 -7.99 -17.19
C GLN A 169 11.09 -7.14 -18.41
N LEU A 170 10.30 -6.13 -18.78
CA LEU A 170 10.67 -5.20 -19.84
C LEU A 170 11.96 -4.43 -19.48
N VAL A 171 12.07 -3.95 -18.25
CA VAL A 171 13.29 -3.29 -17.74
C VAL A 171 14.47 -4.25 -17.74
N LYS A 172 14.27 -5.53 -17.39
CA LYS A 172 15.32 -6.55 -17.49
C LYS A 172 15.85 -6.66 -18.93
N ARG A 173 14.95 -6.74 -19.92
CA ARG A 173 15.33 -6.80 -21.33
C ARG A 173 16.03 -5.52 -21.79
N GLY A 174 15.57 -4.36 -21.34
CA GLY A 174 16.23 -3.08 -21.62
C GLY A 174 17.66 -3.01 -21.08
N ILE A 175 17.93 -3.56 -19.89
CA ILE A 175 19.29 -3.66 -19.34
C ILE A 175 20.18 -4.56 -20.21
N GLU A 176 19.66 -5.68 -20.70
CA GLU A 176 20.42 -6.60 -21.58
C GLU A 176 20.84 -5.89 -22.87
N ILE A 177 19.90 -5.23 -23.54
CA ILE A 177 20.16 -4.48 -24.78
C ILE A 177 21.17 -3.35 -24.55
N GLN A 178 21.04 -2.61 -23.45
CA GLN A 178 21.96 -1.52 -23.13
C GLN A 178 23.39 -2.04 -22.90
N ASN A 179 23.55 -3.15 -22.18
CA ASN A 179 24.88 -3.75 -21.97
C ASN A 179 25.49 -4.30 -23.26
N GLU A 180 24.67 -4.90 -24.14
CA GLU A 180 25.14 -5.36 -25.45
C GLU A 180 25.69 -4.20 -26.28
N ASN A 181 24.96 -3.07 -26.33
CA ASN A 181 25.36 -1.90 -27.09
C ASN A 181 26.64 -1.25 -26.52
N ASP A 182 26.77 -1.15 -25.20
CA ASP A 182 27.96 -0.61 -24.53
C ASP A 182 29.23 -1.46 -24.76
N LEU A 183 29.09 -2.75 -25.10
CA LEU A 183 30.21 -3.66 -25.40
C LEU A 183 30.65 -3.63 -26.88
N THR A 184 29.82 -3.07 -27.77
CA THR A 184 30.09 -2.97 -29.21
C THR A 184 30.64 -1.62 -29.66
N ILE A 185 30.73 -0.63 -28.77
CA ILE A 185 31.31 0.71 -29.02
C ILE A 185 32.80 0.71 -28.72
#